data_AF-A0A3N1HE61-F1
#
_entry.id   AF-A0A3N1HE61-F1
#
_cell.length_a   1.000
_cell.length_b   1.000
_cell.length_c   1.000
_cell.angle_alpha   90.00
_cell.angle_beta   90.00
_cell.angle_gamma   90.00
#
_symmetry.space_group_name_H-M   'P 1'
#
loop_
_entity.id
_entity.type
_entity.pdbx_description
1 polymer ?
#
loop_
_entity_poly.entity_id
_entity_poly.type
_entity_poly.pdbx_seq_one_letter_code
_entity_poly.pdbx_strand_id
1 'polypeptide(L)'
;MIGVFAAGERGRRAAVELAGFLGPDAVVPDGPVGPALRALWPRLGSAVFFLGTEATVRLVAPLLRDERADPGVVCVDGGFAVSLLGGADAVAERVADVLGVQAVTTSASAGSPLDELVELLDATVEGDLAACGEAVRLGEPVLLANPLGFPLPALPDNVVVARGERASHGGAEWSVLVDDRVPKGPAEDHVVRVVPRTLVVGVGSGTGVSAAAVSAALAQIEERRGLDLRAIRAFATLDRKVAEQGIADALEDWGFWHDSTTVPLLSYPGEELAVIPVPNPAELAIGIPSVAEAAALRGAMELSGGGRVEIAAEKVKGAGVTVAAARVLPRGRLALVGLGPGDADERTPRAEAELRRASVVVGSAECVAQVRHLLRPGTRVVADGAVRLAEDGAAVAFVEAGAGPEVAGPIRADVIRVTGVTRQL
;
A
#
# COMPACT_ATOMS: atom_id res chain seq x y z
N MET A 1 -28.73 -15.19 -3.44
CA MET A 1 -30.00 -14.54 -3.83
C MET A 1 -29.94 -13.06 -3.47
N ILE A 2 -30.34 -12.18 -4.40
CA ILE A 2 -30.44 -10.74 -4.19
C ILE A 2 -31.91 -10.34 -4.25
N GLY A 3 -32.44 -9.78 -3.17
CA GLY A 3 -33.82 -9.28 -3.13
C GLY A 3 -33.86 -7.82 -3.57
N VAL A 4 -34.64 -7.45 -4.57
CA VAL A 4 -34.77 -6.07 -5.05
C VAL A 4 -36.16 -5.54 -4.71
N PHE A 5 -36.22 -4.70 -3.69
CA PHE A 5 -37.45 -4.19 -3.09
C PHE A 5 -37.74 -2.76 -3.53
N ALA A 6 -38.99 -2.46 -3.87
CA ALA A 6 -39.40 -1.12 -4.25
C ALA A 6 -40.83 -0.82 -3.80
N ALA A 7 -41.13 0.46 -3.54
CA ALA A 7 -42.49 0.94 -3.39
C ALA A 7 -42.94 1.73 -4.63
N GLY A 8 -44.23 1.62 -4.96
CA GLY A 8 -44.83 2.32 -6.09
C GLY A 8 -44.42 1.75 -7.45
N GLU A 9 -45.17 2.12 -8.49
CA GLU A 9 -44.98 1.57 -9.84
C GLU A 9 -43.63 1.96 -10.46
N ARG A 10 -43.16 3.19 -10.20
CA ARG A 10 -41.89 3.68 -10.75
C ARG A 10 -40.70 2.92 -10.17
N GLY A 11 -40.64 2.76 -8.85
CA GLY A 11 -39.58 1.99 -8.20
C GLY A 11 -39.61 0.53 -8.63
N ARG A 12 -40.81 -0.05 -8.80
CA ARG A 12 -40.96 -1.44 -9.25
C ARG A 12 -40.43 -1.68 -10.67
N ARG A 13 -40.61 -0.74 -11.60
CA ARG A 13 -40.00 -0.83 -12.94
C ARG A 13 -38.48 -0.81 -12.88
N ALA A 14 -37.91 0.12 -12.11
CA ALA A 14 -36.47 0.19 -11.90
C ALA A 14 -35.91 -1.08 -11.23
N ALA A 15 -36.65 -1.67 -10.29
CA ALA A 15 -36.29 -2.93 -9.65
C ALA A 15 -36.27 -4.11 -10.64
N VAL A 16 -37.26 -4.21 -11.54
CA VAL A 16 -37.32 -5.26 -12.57
C VAL A 16 -36.20 -5.12 -13.58
N GLU A 17 -35.93 -3.89 -14.02
CA GLU A 17 -34.81 -3.60 -14.92
C GLU A 17 -33.47 -3.98 -14.28
N LEU A 18 -33.21 -3.50 -13.05
CA LEU A 18 -31.99 -3.83 -12.31
C LEU A 18 -31.85 -5.34 -12.09
N ALA A 19 -32.91 -6.04 -11.71
CA ALA A 19 -32.87 -7.49 -11.51
C ALA A 19 -32.45 -8.24 -12.79
N GLY A 20 -32.86 -7.75 -13.97
CA GLY A 20 -32.41 -8.29 -15.26
C GLY A 20 -30.90 -8.22 -15.47
N PHE A 21 -30.24 -7.17 -14.95
CA PHE A 21 -28.78 -6.99 -15.03
C PHE A 21 -28.02 -7.67 -13.88
N LEU A 22 -28.64 -7.83 -12.71
CA LEU A 22 -28.02 -8.49 -11.56
C LEU A 22 -27.90 -10.01 -11.73
N GLY A 23 -28.65 -10.61 -12.66
CA GLY A 23 -28.55 -12.01 -13.04
C GLY A 23 -29.68 -12.88 -12.44
N PRO A 24 -29.64 -14.20 -12.67
CA PRO A 24 -30.77 -15.10 -12.36
C PRO A 24 -31.06 -15.24 -10.85
N ASP A 25 -30.12 -14.87 -10.00
CA ASP A 25 -30.27 -14.91 -8.54
C ASP A 25 -30.96 -13.66 -7.96
N ALA A 26 -31.30 -12.68 -8.79
CA ALA A 26 -32.01 -11.47 -8.39
C ALA A 26 -33.53 -11.65 -8.48
N VAL A 27 -34.24 -11.32 -7.40
CA VAL A 27 -35.68 -11.52 -7.27
C VAL A 27 -36.35 -10.20 -6.89
N VAL A 28 -37.38 -9.83 -7.65
CA VAL A 28 -38.28 -8.72 -7.30
C VAL A 28 -39.55 -9.31 -6.69
N PRO A 29 -39.70 -9.26 -5.36
CA PRO A 29 -40.86 -9.89 -4.71
C PRO A 29 -42.15 -9.11 -4.97
N ASP A 30 -43.25 -9.87 -5.04
CA ASP A 30 -44.60 -9.33 -5.10
C ASP A 30 -45.10 -8.82 -3.75
N GLY A 31 -45.96 -7.81 -3.79
CA GLY A 31 -46.67 -7.31 -2.61
C GLY A 31 -45.92 -6.25 -1.79
N PRO A 32 -46.38 -5.96 -0.55
CA PRO A 32 -45.79 -4.94 0.28
C PRO A 32 -44.37 -5.30 0.74
N VAL A 33 -43.46 -4.32 0.72
CA VAL A 33 -42.02 -4.50 1.00
C VAL A 33 -41.76 -5.18 2.35
N GLY A 34 -42.38 -4.71 3.45
CA GLY A 34 -42.09 -5.23 4.79
C GLY A 34 -42.39 -6.73 4.98
N PRO A 35 -43.60 -7.22 4.65
CA PRO A 35 -43.91 -8.65 4.66
C PRO A 35 -43.01 -9.49 3.75
N ALA A 36 -42.76 -9.03 2.51
CA ALA A 36 -41.90 -9.73 1.56
C ALA A 36 -40.46 -9.83 2.08
N LEU A 37 -39.94 -8.73 2.64
CA LEU A 37 -38.61 -8.66 3.23
C LEU A 37 -38.47 -9.68 4.37
N ARG A 38 -39.43 -9.70 5.31
CA ARG A 38 -39.42 -10.67 6.43
C ARG A 38 -39.43 -12.12 5.97
N ALA A 39 -40.18 -12.43 4.91
CA ALA A 39 -40.26 -13.79 4.38
C ALA A 39 -38.96 -14.22 3.69
N LEU A 40 -38.29 -13.30 3.00
CA LEU A 40 -37.08 -13.60 2.23
C LEU A 40 -35.79 -13.46 3.04
N TRP A 41 -35.76 -12.63 4.08
CA TRP A 41 -34.55 -12.25 4.85
C TRP A 41 -33.58 -13.40 5.12
N PRO A 42 -34.00 -14.58 5.62
CA PRO A 42 -33.08 -15.66 5.94
C PRO A 42 -32.38 -16.31 4.74
N ARG A 43 -32.79 -15.97 3.52
CA ARG A 43 -32.30 -16.55 2.26
C ARG A 43 -31.53 -15.54 1.40
N LEU A 44 -31.52 -14.28 1.80
CA LEU A 44 -30.84 -13.22 1.06
C LEU A 44 -29.34 -13.28 1.35
N GLY A 45 -28.53 -13.13 0.30
CA GLY A 45 -27.15 -12.67 0.44
C GLY A 45 -27.07 -11.15 0.41
N SER A 46 -28.00 -10.51 -0.31
CA SER A 46 -28.12 -9.05 -0.32
C SER A 46 -29.56 -8.58 -0.58
N ALA A 47 -29.88 -7.37 -0.16
CA ALA A 47 -31.15 -6.69 -0.34
C ALA A 47 -30.93 -5.27 -0.88
N VAL A 48 -31.50 -4.96 -2.04
CA VAL A 48 -31.44 -3.63 -2.68
C VAL A 48 -32.80 -2.97 -2.54
N PHE A 49 -32.85 -1.73 -2.05
CA PHE A 49 -34.08 -0.99 -1.80
C PHE A 49 -34.16 0.28 -2.65
N PHE A 50 -35.19 0.40 -3.49
CA PHE A 50 -35.58 1.66 -4.13
C PHE A 50 -36.53 2.45 -3.22
N LEU A 51 -36.00 2.84 -2.07
CA LEU A 51 -36.66 3.60 -1.01
C LEU A 51 -35.61 4.54 -0.40
N GLY A 52 -36.02 5.60 0.30
CA GLY A 52 -35.06 6.44 1.03
C GLY A 52 -34.39 5.72 2.19
N THR A 53 -33.15 6.12 2.51
CA THR A 53 -32.31 5.49 3.55
C THR A 53 -33.02 5.34 4.88
N GLU A 54 -33.75 6.36 5.33
CA GLU A 54 -34.51 6.29 6.58
C GLU A 54 -35.53 5.14 6.61
N ALA A 55 -36.28 4.96 5.51
CA ALA A 55 -37.28 3.91 5.41
C ALA A 55 -36.63 2.52 5.38
N THR A 56 -35.54 2.39 4.61
CA THR A 56 -34.75 1.16 4.52
C THR A 56 -34.21 0.73 5.89
N VAL A 57 -33.59 1.65 6.63
CA VAL A 57 -33.06 1.38 7.98
C VAL A 57 -34.18 0.94 8.93
N ARG A 58 -35.32 1.62 8.94
CA ARG A 58 -36.46 1.26 9.80
C ARG A 58 -37.06 -0.12 9.47
N LEU A 59 -37.04 -0.52 8.20
CA LEU A 59 -37.54 -1.82 7.76
C LEU A 59 -36.61 -2.97 8.12
N VAL A 60 -35.30 -2.72 8.04
CA VAL A 60 -34.26 -3.73 8.26
C VAL A 60 -33.93 -3.88 9.75
N ALA A 61 -33.89 -2.80 10.52
CA ALA A 61 -33.42 -2.80 11.91
C ALA A 61 -34.04 -3.91 12.80
N PRO A 62 -35.35 -4.23 12.72
CA PRO A 62 -35.94 -5.31 13.51
C PRO A 62 -35.52 -6.73 13.12
N LEU A 63 -34.83 -6.90 11.98
CA LEU A 63 -34.43 -8.19 11.41
C LEU A 63 -32.95 -8.50 11.64
N LEU A 64 -32.16 -7.49 11.98
CA LEU A 64 -30.72 -7.61 12.23
C LEU A 64 -30.45 -8.48 13.46
N ARG A 65 -29.42 -9.32 13.37
CA ARG A 65 -29.00 -10.24 14.42
C ARG A 65 -27.49 -10.29 14.57
N ASP A 66 -26.75 -10.37 13.47
CA ASP A 66 -25.32 -10.63 13.46
C ASP A 66 -24.66 -10.05 12.20
N GLU A 67 -23.58 -9.27 12.39
CA GLU A 67 -22.87 -8.56 11.32
C GLU A 67 -22.34 -9.50 10.22
N ARG A 68 -22.02 -10.76 10.56
CA ARG A 68 -21.42 -11.74 9.62
C ARG A 68 -22.47 -12.57 8.88
N ALA A 69 -23.65 -12.74 9.46
CA ALA A 69 -24.71 -13.58 8.90
C ALA A 69 -25.85 -12.79 8.25
N ASP A 70 -26.04 -11.52 8.61
CA ASP A 70 -27.08 -10.68 8.03
C ASP A 70 -26.75 -10.33 6.55
N PRO A 71 -27.76 -10.26 5.66
CA PRO A 71 -27.55 -9.94 4.26
C PRO A 71 -27.03 -8.51 4.08
N GLY A 72 -26.22 -8.31 3.03
CA GLY A 72 -25.78 -6.97 2.64
C GLY A 72 -26.97 -6.08 2.22
N VAL A 73 -27.04 -4.86 2.72
CA VAL A 73 -28.15 -3.94 2.40
C VAL A 73 -27.66 -2.74 1.60
N VAL A 74 -28.30 -2.51 0.45
CA VAL A 74 -28.08 -1.35 -0.41
C VAL A 74 -29.37 -0.55 -0.52
N CYS A 75 -29.25 0.77 -0.45
CA CYS A 75 -30.35 1.71 -0.61
C CYS A 75 -30.10 2.61 -1.83
N VAL A 76 -31.06 2.72 -2.74
CA VAL A 76 -30.97 3.57 -3.93
C VAL A 76 -31.91 4.76 -3.78
N ASP A 77 -31.35 5.95 -3.60
CA ASP A 77 -32.10 7.19 -3.43
C ASP A 77 -31.28 8.41 -3.90
N GLY A 78 -31.96 9.42 -4.43
CA GLY A 78 -31.35 10.72 -4.74
C GLY A 78 -30.17 10.71 -5.73
N GLY A 79 -30.02 9.67 -6.56
CA GLY A 79 -28.86 9.53 -7.45
C GLY A 79 -27.65 8.83 -6.81
N PHE A 80 -27.87 8.11 -5.71
CA PHE A 80 -26.86 7.31 -5.02
C PHE A 80 -27.29 5.87 -4.84
N ALA A 81 -26.32 4.95 -4.82
CA ALA A 81 -26.47 3.59 -4.32
C ALA A 81 -25.63 3.44 -3.05
N VAL A 82 -26.29 3.46 -1.89
CA VAL A 82 -25.67 3.53 -0.57
C VAL A 82 -25.60 2.13 0.04
N SER A 83 -24.40 1.61 0.25
CA SER A 83 -24.13 0.45 1.10
C SER A 83 -24.46 0.84 2.55
N LEU A 84 -25.29 0.06 3.25
CA LEU A 84 -25.72 0.38 4.61
C LEU A 84 -25.15 -0.56 5.67
N LEU A 85 -25.01 -1.85 5.35
CA LEU A 85 -24.48 -2.90 6.25
C LEU A 85 -24.22 -4.20 5.49
N GLY A 86 -23.56 -5.16 6.15
CA GLY A 86 -23.39 -6.54 5.69
C GLY A 86 -22.47 -6.68 4.46
N GLY A 87 -21.44 -5.85 4.36
CA GLY A 87 -20.46 -5.91 3.26
C GLY A 87 -21.04 -5.63 1.88
N ALA A 88 -22.03 -4.75 1.78
CA ALA A 88 -22.80 -4.53 0.57
C ALA A 88 -22.12 -3.63 -0.48
N ASP A 89 -20.84 -3.31 -0.29
CA ASP A 89 -20.12 -2.31 -1.10
C ASP A 89 -19.98 -2.74 -2.56
N ALA A 90 -19.56 -3.98 -2.82
CA ALA A 90 -19.50 -4.53 -4.17
C ALA A 90 -20.88 -4.57 -4.87
N VAL A 91 -21.95 -4.77 -4.09
CA VAL A 91 -23.33 -4.73 -4.62
C VAL A 91 -23.73 -3.28 -4.90
N ALA A 92 -23.39 -2.34 -4.03
CA ALA A 92 -23.66 -0.91 -4.22
C ALA A 92 -22.94 -0.36 -5.45
N GLU A 93 -21.67 -0.71 -5.67
CA GLU A 93 -20.89 -0.37 -6.88
C GLU A 93 -21.53 -0.96 -8.13
N ARG A 94 -21.85 -2.25 -8.12
CA ARG A 94 -22.51 -2.90 -9.27
C ARG A 94 -23.88 -2.28 -9.58
N VAL A 95 -24.66 -1.92 -8.57
CA VAL A 95 -25.94 -1.24 -8.73
C VAL A 95 -25.74 0.18 -9.27
N ALA A 96 -24.73 0.89 -8.78
CA ALA A 96 -24.34 2.22 -9.26
C ALA A 96 -23.99 2.23 -10.74
N ASP A 97 -23.16 1.27 -11.18
CA ASP A 97 -22.74 1.11 -12.57
C ASP A 97 -23.93 0.86 -13.51
N VAL A 98 -24.84 -0.04 -13.13
CA VAL A 98 -26.02 -0.37 -13.94
C VAL A 98 -26.98 0.82 -14.05
N LEU A 99 -27.16 1.57 -12.96
CA LEU A 99 -28.12 2.67 -12.90
C LEU A 99 -27.54 4.02 -13.32
N GLY A 100 -26.22 4.12 -13.51
CA GLY A 100 -25.53 5.38 -13.78
C GLY A 100 -25.62 6.38 -12.62
N VAL A 101 -25.58 5.88 -11.39
CA VAL A 101 -25.66 6.67 -10.14
C VAL A 101 -24.34 6.56 -9.36
N GLN A 102 -24.15 7.36 -8.31
CA GLN A 102 -22.91 7.32 -7.53
C GLN A 102 -23.00 6.26 -6.40
N ALA A 103 -22.02 5.37 -6.30
CA ALA A 103 -21.89 4.47 -5.17
C ALA A 103 -21.44 5.23 -3.90
N VAL A 104 -22.03 4.87 -2.76
CA VAL A 104 -21.60 5.33 -1.43
C VAL A 104 -21.33 4.08 -0.60
N THR A 105 -20.06 3.77 -0.40
CA THR A 105 -19.61 2.56 0.30
C THR A 105 -19.36 2.83 1.79
N THR A 106 -19.60 1.82 2.64
CA THR A 106 -19.45 1.88 4.11
C THR A 106 -18.31 1.03 4.63
N SER A 107 -17.85 0.00 3.89
CA SER A 107 -16.48 -0.44 4.08
C SER A 107 -15.63 0.78 3.79
N ALA A 108 -14.87 1.25 4.77
CA ALA A 108 -13.92 2.31 4.53
C ALA A 108 -13.12 1.92 3.27
N SER A 109 -13.32 2.66 2.18
CA SER A 109 -12.40 2.64 1.04
C SER A 109 -10.99 3.09 1.47
N ALA A 110 -10.84 3.52 2.71
CA ALA A 110 -9.61 3.44 3.46
C ALA A 110 -9.40 1.98 3.92
N GLY A 111 -8.62 1.21 3.15
CA GLY A 111 -8.02 -0.02 3.63
C GLY A 111 -7.40 0.17 5.02
N SER A 112 -7.18 -0.93 5.75
CA SER A 112 -6.54 -0.86 7.05
C SER A 112 -5.23 -0.06 6.95
N PRO A 113 -4.74 0.56 8.03
CA PRO A 113 -3.42 1.21 8.00
C PRO A 113 -2.31 0.28 7.47
N LEU A 114 -2.49 -1.04 7.53
CA LEU A 114 -1.56 -2.02 6.98
C LEU A 114 -1.70 -2.15 5.45
N ASP A 115 -2.90 -2.13 4.90
CA ASP A 115 -3.13 -2.15 3.44
C ASP A 115 -2.50 -0.92 2.77
N GLU A 116 -2.70 0.27 3.36
CA GLU A 116 -2.09 1.50 2.86
C GLU A 116 -0.57 1.46 2.96
N LEU A 117 -0.01 0.85 4.02
CA LEU A 117 1.42 0.68 4.16
C LEU A 117 1.98 -0.23 3.06
N VAL A 118 1.32 -1.34 2.76
CA VAL A 118 1.71 -2.26 1.69
C VAL A 118 1.70 -1.56 0.33
N GLU A 119 0.62 -0.82 0.02
CA GLU A 119 0.49 -0.07 -1.22
C GLU A 119 1.57 1.02 -1.33
N LEU A 120 1.79 1.80 -0.25
CA LEU A 120 2.77 2.89 -0.24
C LEU A 120 4.19 2.38 -0.45
N LEU A 121 4.51 1.18 0.04
CA LEU A 121 5.83 0.58 -0.05
C LEU A 121 6.04 -0.25 -1.31
N ASP A 122 5.02 -0.44 -2.16
CA ASP A 122 5.02 -1.41 -3.26
C ASP A 122 5.55 -2.78 -2.78
N ALA A 123 5.07 -3.20 -1.61
CA ALA A 123 5.64 -4.33 -0.87
C ALA A 123 4.92 -5.63 -1.21
N THR A 124 5.67 -6.73 -1.21
CA THR A 124 5.07 -8.07 -1.22
C THR A 124 4.66 -8.48 0.18
N VAL A 125 3.58 -9.26 0.29
CA VAL A 125 3.03 -9.68 1.58
C VAL A 125 3.08 -11.20 1.72
N GLU A 126 3.38 -11.64 2.94
CA GLU A 126 3.30 -13.04 3.36
C GLU A 126 2.49 -13.11 4.67
N GLY A 127 1.62 -14.12 4.80
CA GLY A 127 0.67 -14.23 5.91
C GLY A 127 -0.70 -13.64 5.59
N ASP A 128 -1.62 -13.69 6.55
CA ASP A 128 -3.00 -13.26 6.39
C ASP A 128 -3.19 -11.77 6.75
N LEU A 129 -2.89 -10.89 5.78
CA LEU A 129 -3.05 -9.44 5.93
C LEU A 129 -4.50 -9.04 6.22
N ALA A 130 -5.47 -9.74 5.62
CA ALA A 130 -6.89 -9.42 5.79
C ALA A 130 -7.35 -9.70 7.22
N ALA A 131 -7.01 -10.87 7.77
CA ALA A 131 -7.32 -11.20 9.16
C ALA A 131 -6.57 -10.29 10.14
N CYS A 132 -5.30 -9.96 9.87
CA CYS A 132 -4.55 -9.01 10.70
C CYS A 132 -5.16 -7.60 10.65
N GLY A 133 -5.58 -7.13 9.47
CA GLY A 133 -6.24 -5.83 9.29
C GLY A 133 -7.58 -5.77 10.02
N GLU A 134 -8.33 -6.88 10.02
CA GLU A 134 -9.56 -7.03 10.79
C GLU A 134 -9.30 -7.02 12.31
N ALA A 135 -8.26 -7.72 12.79
CA ALA A 135 -7.84 -7.67 14.19
C ALA A 135 -7.49 -6.23 14.62
N VAL A 136 -6.78 -5.48 13.77
CA VAL A 136 -6.51 -4.05 13.99
C VAL A 136 -7.82 -3.26 14.12
N ARG A 137 -8.80 -3.52 13.25
CA ARG A 137 -10.11 -2.84 13.26
C ARG A 137 -10.93 -3.16 14.52
N LEU A 138 -10.86 -4.41 15.00
CA LEU A 138 -11.54 -4.88 16.22
C LEU A 138 -10.88 -4.38 17.51
N GLY A 139 -9.74 -3.70 17.42
CA GLY A 139 -9.02 -3.19 18.59
C GLY A 139 -8.13 -4.23 19.28
N GLU A 140 -7.85 -5.36 18.61
CA GLU A 140 -6.98 -6.40 19.14
C GLU A 140 -5.51 -5.92 19.17
N PRO A 141 -4.71 -6.31 20.18
CA PRO A 141 -3.32 -5.89 20.26
C PRO A 141 -2.47 -6.48 19.12
N VAL A 142 -1.82 -5.61 18.34
CA VAL A 142 -0.91 -5.99 17.25
C VAL A 142 0.47 -5.39 17.50
N LEU A 143 1.52 -6.19 17.35
CA LEU A 143 2.90 -5.75 17.43
C LEU A 143 3.44 -5.43 16.03
N LEU A 144 3.96 -4.23 15.79
CA LEU A 144 4.58 -3.87 14.51
C LEU A 144 6.10 -3.67 14.66
N ALA A 145 6.89 -4.50 14.00
CA ALA A 145 8.34 -4.36 13.89
C ALA A 145 8.73 -3.69 12.57
N ASN A 146 9.45 -2.58 12.65
CA ASN A 146 9.92 -1.81 11.50
C ASN A 146 11.42 -1.48 11.64
N PRO A 147 12.31 -2.49 11.57
CA PRO A 147 13.74 -2.33 11.81
C PRO A 147 14.45 -1.37 10.84
N LEU A 148 13.94 -1.24 9.61
CA LEU A 148 14.50 -0.34 8.60
C LEU A 148 14.02 1.11 8.74
N GLY A 149 12.99 1.36 9.57
CA GLY A 149 12.52 2.70 9.87
C GLY A 149 11.70 3.34 8.75
N PHE A 150 10.87 2.55 8.06
CA PHE A 150 9.94 3.10 7.06
C PHE A 150 8.97 4.11 7.70
N PRO A 151 8.60 5.18 6.98
CA PRO A 151 7.56 6.09 7.44
C PRO A 151 6.25 5.32 7.57
N LEU A 152 5.72 5.24 8.80
CA LEU A 152 4.45 4.56 9.08
C LEU A 152 3.28 5.55 8.94
N PRO A 153 2.11 5.08 8.48
CA PRO A 153 0.87 5.86 8.53
C PRO A 153 0.43 6.08 9.98
N ALA A 154 -0.65 6.84 10.17
CA ALA A 154 -1.31 6.88 11.47
C ALA A 154 -1.80 5.48 11.86
N LEU A 155 -1.35 5.01 13.03
CA LEU A 155 -1.69 3.70 13.58
C LEU A 155 -2.60 3.89 14.79
N PRO A 156 -3.66 3.09 14.95
CA PRO A 156 -4.52 3.13 16.12
C PRO A 156 -3.78 2.64 17.36
N ASP A 157 -4.30 2.95 18.56
CA ASP A 157 -3.64 2.71 19.84
C ASP A 157 -3.34 1.23 20.14
N ASN A 158 -4.06 0.30 19.49
CA ASN A 158 -3.87 -1.13 19.61
C ASN A 158 -2.71 -1.68 18.74
N VAL A 159 -2.12 -0.87 17.85
CA VAL A 159 -0.93 -1.24 17.08
C VAL A 159 0.30 -0.64 17.75
N VAL A 160 1.06 -1.48 18.44
CA VAL A 160 2.26 -1.09 19.18
C VAL A 160 3.49 -1.27 18.31
N VAL A 161 4.17 -0.17 17.99
CA VAL A 161 5.44 -0.24 17.25
C VAL A 161 6.57 -0.68 18.18
N ALA A 162 7.17 -1.83 17.88
CA ALA A 162 8.31 -2.38 18.60
C ALA A 162 9.50 -1.40 18.55
N ARG A 163 10.08 -1.10 19.72
CA ARG A 163 11.31 -0.29 19.83
C ARG A 163 12.47 -1.20 20.23
N GLY A 164 13.40 -1.45 19.31
CA GLY A 164 14.59 -2.29 19.51
C GLY A 164 14.34 -3.80 19.33
N GLU A 165 15.41 -4.60 19.40
CA GLU A 165 15.42 -6.05 19.07
C GLU A 165 14.58 -6.95 20.00
N ARG A 166 13.96 -6.41 21.04
CA ARG A 166 13.21 -7.17 22.05
C ARG A 166 11.97 -6.42 22.52
N ALA A 167 10.99 -6.24 21.64
CA ALA A 167 9.62 -6.14 22.11
C ALA A 167 9.13 -7.56 22.39
N SER A 168 8.99 -7.92 23.66
CA SER A 168 8.27 -9.14 24.04
C SER A 168 6.85 -9.05 23.46
N HIS A 169 6.32 -10.14 22.90
CA HIS A 169 4.94 -10.36 22.44
C HIS A 169 3.90 -10.16 23.55
N GLY A 170 3.95 -9.08 24.34
CA GLY A 170 3.21 -8.87 25.58
C GLY A 170 1.71 -8.89 25.38
N GLY A 171 1.14 -10.09 25.24
CA GLY A 171 -0.27 -10.35 24.93
C GLY A 171 -0.69 -10.08 23.48
N ALA A 172 0.21 -9.74 22.55
CA ALA A 172 -0.16 -9.52 21.15
C ALA A 172 -0.32 -10.86 20.42
N GLU A 173 -1.51 -11.10 19.86
CA GLU A 173 -1.81 -12.29 19.07
C GLU A 173 -1.22 -12.17 17.67
N TRP A 174 -1.20 -10.95 17.11
CA TRP A 174 -0.67 -10.65 15.78
C TRP A 174 0.65 -9.89 15.82
N SER A 175 1.52 -10.20 14.87
CA SER A 175 2.75 -9.46 14.62
C SER A 175 2.90 -9.09 13.14
N VAL A 176 3.23 -7.83 12.87
CA VAL A 176 3.56 -7.30 11.54
C VAL A 176 5.06 -7.01 11.48
N LEU A 177 5.76 -7.59 10.52
CA LEU A 177 7.20 -7.35 10.28
C LEU A 177 7.41 -6.65 8.94
N VAL A 178 7.94 -5.43 8.98
CA VAL A 178 8.33 -4.66 7.79
C VAL A 178 9.85 -4.76 7.62
N ASP A 179 10.32 -5.75 6.87
CA ASP A 179 11.75 -6.02 6.69
C ASP A 179 12.05 -6.67 5.33
N ASP A 180 13.25 -6.44 4.82
CA ASP A 180 13.76 -7.07 3.59
C ASP A 180 14.60 -8.33 3.88
N ARG A 181 14.62 -8.76 5.13
CA ARG A 181 15.30 -9.98 5.57
C ARG A 181 14.33 -11.13 5.78
N VAL A 182 14.83 -12.32 5.48
CA VAL A 182 14.16 -13.58 5.81
C VAL A 182 14.32 -13.81 7.32
N PRO A 183 13.22 -13.94 8.08
CA PRO A 183 13.29 -14.18 9.52
C PRO A 183 13.93 -15.53 9.81
N LYS A 184 14.65 -15.61 10.93
CA LYS A 184 15.23 -16.87 11.41
C LYS A 184 14.22 -17.58 12.31
N GLY A 185 13.60 -18.64 11.82
CA GLY A 185 12.65 -19.44 12.60
C GLY A 185 11.55 -20.04 11.74
N PRO A 186 10.68 -20.88 12.33
CA PRO A 186 9.48 -21.34 11.65
C PRO A 186 8.52 -20.18 11.38
N ALA A 187 7.72 -20.30 10.32
CA ALA A 187 6.57 -19.41 10.11
C ALA A 187 5.54 -19.61 11.22
N GLU A 188 4.96 -18.52 11.71
CA GLU A 188 3.93 -18.53 12.75
C GLU A 188 2.59 -18.08 12.13
N ASP A 189 1.49 -18.68 12.58
CA ASP A 189 0.15 -18.51 11.97
C ASP A 189 -0.42 -17.08 12.08
N HIS A 190 0.17 -16.22 12.92
CA HIS A 190 -0.26 -14.83 13.14
C HIS A 190 0.84 -13.79 12.87
N VAL A 191 1.76 -14.11 11.96
CA VAL A 191 2.78 -13.17 11.48
C VAL A 191 2.45 -12.73 10.07
N VAL A 192 2.29 -11.42 9.88
CA VAL A 192 2.22 -10.79 8.56
C VAL A 192 3.58 -10.16 8.26
N ARG A 193 4.22 -10.58 7.17
CA ARG A 193 5.44 -9.94 6.68
C ARG A 193 5.11 -9.02 5.52
N VAL A 194 5.59 -7.80 5.61
CA VAL A 194 5.58 -6.81 4.55
C VAL A 194 7.02 -6.68 4.07
N VAL A 195 7.28 -7.09 2.83
CA VAL A 195 8.61 -7.14 2.22
C VAL A 195 8.75 -5.98 1.23
N PRO A 196 9.30 -4.83 1.65
CA PRO A 196 9.46 -3.67 0.79
C PRO A 196 10.60 -3.86 -0.22
N ARG A 197 10.48 -3.24 -1.39
CA ARG A 197 11.50 -3.28 -2.45
C ARG A 197 12.65 -2.31 -2.16
N THR A 198 13.66 -2.77 -1.42
CA THR A 198 14.80 -1.95 -0.97
C THR A 198 16.11 -2.27 -1.66
N LEU A 199 16.24 -3.43 -2.28
CA LEU A 199 17.52 -3.99 -2.70
C LEU A 199 17.83 -3.66 -4.16
N VAL A 200 19.06 -3.25 -4.41
CA VAL A 200 19.67 -3.22 -5.75
C VAL A 200 20.72 -4.30 -5.81
N VAL A 201 20.52 -5.29 -6.68
CA VAL A 201 21.46 -6.40 -6.85
C VAL A 201 22.36 -6.15 -8.04
N GLY A 202 23.64 -5.92 -7.76
CA GLY A 202 24.65 -5.79 -8.79
C GLY A 202 25.14 -7.15 -9.26
N VAL A 203 25.21 -7.34 -10.58
CA VAL A 203 25.62 -8.59 -11.23
C VAL A 203 26.86 -8.31 -12.08
N GLY A 204 27.98 -8.92 -11.72
CA GLY A 204 29.19 -8.98 -12.53
C GLY A 204 29.40 -10.38 -13.08
N SER A 205 29.74 -10.53 -14.36
CA SER A 205 29.93 -11.85 -14.98
C SER A 205 31.08 -11.91 -15.97
N GLY A 206 31.59 -13.12 -16.21
CA GLY A 206 32.35 -13.48 -17.41
C GLY A 206 31.44 -13.56 -18.64
N THR A 207 32.02 -13.66 -19.83
CA THR A 207 31.25 -13.87 -21.08
C THR A 207 30.69 -15.28 -21.15
N GLY A 208 29.44 -15.43 -21.57
CA GLY A 208 28.77 -16.72 -21.70
C GLY A 208 28.36 -17.33 -20.36
N VAL A 209 28.11 -16.49 -19.34
CA VAL A 209 27.55 -16.97 -18.07
C VAL A 209 26.20 -17.62 -18.33
N SER A 210 25.88 -18.71 -17.64
CA SER A 210 24.57 -19.35 -17.76
C SER A 210 23.56 -18.73 -16.80
N ALA A 211 22.27 -18.77 -17.18
CA ALA A 211 21.18 -18.34 -16.32
C ALA A 211 21.20 -19.06 -14.96
N ALA A 212 21.39 -20.38 -14.99
CA ALA A 212 21.51 -21.21 -13.79
C ALA A 212 22.65 -20.75 -12.84
N ALA A 213 23.77 -20.26 -13.38
CA ALA A 213 24.85 -19.75 -12.54
C ALA A 213 24.47 -18.44 -11.85
N VAL A 214 23.78 -17.54 -12.57
CA VAL A 214 23.25 -16.28 -12.00
C VAL A 214 22.19 -16.58 -10.93
N SER A 215 21.20 -17.43 -11.22
CA SER A 215 20.17 -17.82 -10.26
C SER A 215 20.73 -18.50 -9.01
N ALA A 216 21.73 -19.38 -9.18
CA ALA A 216 22.43 -19.99 -8.04
C ALA A 216 23.22 -18.98 -7.21
N ALA A 217 23.75 -17.91 -7.82
CA ALA A 217 24.42 -16.84 -7.09
C ALA A 217 23.42 -15.96 -6.33
N LEU A 218 22.24 -15.68 -6.90
CA LEU A 218 21.14 -14.98 -6.22
C LEU A 218 20.62 -15.79 -5.03
N ALA A 219 20.41 -17.10 -5.19
CA ALA A 219 20.01 -17.98 -4.09
C ALA A 219 21.01 -17.96 -2.93
N GLN A 220 22.32 -17.83 -3.21
CA GLN A 220 23.32 -17.68 -2.15
C GLN A 220 23.23 -16.34 -1.40
N ILE A 221 22.69 -15.28 -2.00
CA ILE A 221 22.40 -14.03 -1.27
C ILE A 221 21.33 -14.32 -0.21
N GLU A 222 20.24 -14.98 -0.60
CA GLU A 222 19.16 -15.34 0.32
C GLU A 222 19.66 -16.27 1.44
N GLU A 223 20.28 -17.40 1.09
CA GLU A 223 20.71 -18.41 2.05
C GLU A 223 21.80 -17.91 3.01
N ARG A 224 22.80 -17.16 2.51
CA ARG A 224 23.98 -16.80 3.31
C ARG A 224 23.87 -15.43 3.96
N ARG A 225 23.08 -14.52 3.38
CA ARG A 225 22.94 -13.14 3.86
C ARG A 225 21.55 -12.88 4.45
N GLY A 226 20.61 -13.80 4.29
CA GLY A 226 19.26 -13.71 4.84
C GLY A 226 18.43 -12.59 4.22
N LEU A 227 18.71 -12.22 2.96
CA LEU A 227 17.94 -11.21 2.25
C LEU A 227 16.81 -11.88 1.47
N ASP A 228 15.60 -11.35 1.56
CA ASP A 228 14.45 -11.83 0.82
C ASP A 228 14.53 -11.32 -0.62
N LEU A 229 14.61 -12.23 -1.61
CA LEU A 229 14.78 -11.79 -3.00
C LEU A 229 13.58 -10.99 -3.52
N ARG A 230 12.38 -11.11 -2.92
CA ARG A 230 11.22 -10.25 -3.25
C ARG A 230 11.47 -8.77 -2.97
N ALA A 231 12.44 -8.44 -2.11
CA ALA A 231 12.85 -7.07 -1.84
C ALA A 231 13.71 -6.45 -2.96
N ILE A 232 14.02 -7.18 -4.05
CA ILE A 232 14.76 -6.63 -5.19
C ILE A 232 13.92 -5.60 -5.91
N ARG A 233 14.41 -4.36 -5.86
CA ARG A 233 13.88 -3.20 -6.59
C ARG A 233 14.48 -3.05 -7.98
N ALA A 234 15.75 -3.42 -8.14
CA ALA A 234 16.47 -3.32 -9.40
C ALA A 234 17.65 -4.29 -9.45
N PHE A 235 18.01 -4.71 -10.66
CA PHE A 235 19.34 -5.27 -10.94
C PHE A 235 20.24 -4.19 -11.51
N ALA A 236 21.55 -4.35 -11.38
CA ALA A 236 22.52 -3.41 -11.95
C ALA A 236 23.73 -4.14 -12.52
N THR A 237 24.27 -3.68 -13.65
CA THR A 237 25.49 -4.26 -14.24
C THR A 237 26.33 -3.22 -14.98
N LEU A 238 27.44 -3.67 -15.56
CA LEU A 238 28.28 -2.88 -16.47
C LEU A 238 27.64 -2.86 -17.87
N ASP A 239 27.63 -1.73 -18.58
CA ASP A 239 26.92 -1.55 -19.87
C ASP A 239 27.11 -2.70 -20.87
N ARG A 240 28.36 -3.14 -21.09
CA ARG A 240 28.66 -4.23 -22.02
C ARG A 240 28.06 -5.59 -21.63
N LYS A 241 27.45 -5.71 -20.45
CA LYS A 241 26.81 -6.91 -19.89
C LYS A 241 25.29 -6.89 -19.92
N VAL A 242 24.68 -5.79 -20.37
CA VAL A 242 23.22 -5.72 -20.53
C VAL A 242 22.72 -6.76 -21.54
N ALA A 243 23.46 -6.98 -22.64
CA ALA A 243 23.13 -7.96 -23.68
C ALA A 243 23.66 -9.38 -23.39
N GLU A 244 24.12 -9.67 -22.18
CA GLU A 244 24.58 -11.01 -21.81
C GLU A 244 23.37 -11.93 -21.60
N GLN A 245 23.17 -12.89 -22.50
CA GLN A 245 21.97 -13.73 -22.54
C GLN A 245 21.70 -14.43 -21.20
N GLY A 246 22.71 -14.98 -20.54
CA GLY A 246 22.50 -15.65 -19.26
C GLY A 246 22.10 -14.72 -18.11
N ILE A 247 22.39 -13.41 -18.20
CA ILE A 247 21.83 -12.44 -17.24
C ILE A 247 20.36 -12.20 -17.59
N ALA A 248 20.05 -11.93 -18.87
CA ALA A 248 18.68 -11.68 -19.32
C ALA A 248 17.74 -12.83 -18.96
N ASP A 249 18.11 -14.07 -19.31
CA ASP A 249 17.36 -15.28 -19.02
C ASP A 249 17.12 -15.48 -17.51
N ALA A 250 18.16 -15.26 -16.68
CA ALA A 250 18.02 -15.41 -15.23
C ALA A 250 17.09 -14.36 -14.60
N LEU A 251 17.08 -13.14 -15.14
CA LEU A 251 16.23 -12.05 -14.67
C LEU A 251 14.78 -12.27 -15.10
N GLU A 252 14.55 -12.80 -16.29
CA GLU A 252 13.23 -13.22 -16.75
C GLU A 252 12.68 -14.36 -15.89
N ASP A 253 13.48 -15.41 -15.68
CA ASP A 253 13.14 -16.52 -14.79
C ASP A 253 12.82 -16.01 -13.38
N TRP A 254 13.69 -15.16 -12.82
CA TRP A 254 13.48 -14.58 -11.50
C TRP A 254 12.16 -13.79 -11.44
N GLY A 255 11.88 -12.95 -12.46
CA GLY A 255 10.66 -12.15 -12.52
C GLY A 255 9.38 -12.99 -12.56
N PHE A 256 9.42 -14.11 -13.29
CA PHE A 256 8.32 -15.07 -13.34
C PHE A 256 7.97 -15.65 -11.96
N TRP A 257 8.97 -16.03 -11.16
CA TRP A 257 8.76 -16.62 -9.83
C TRP A 257 8.39 -15.62 -8.74
N HIS A 258 8.63 -14.32 -8.95
CA HIS A 258 8.42 -13.27 -7.94
C HIS A 258 7.24 -12.35 -8.28
N ASP A 259 6.37 -12.77 -9.21
CA ASP A 259 5.24 -11.98 -9.72
C ASP A 259 5.63 -10.54 -10.08
N SER A 260 6.82 -10.41 -10.67
CA SER A 260 7.46 -9.14 -10.96
C SER A 260 7.92 -9.14 -12.39
N THR A 261 7.05 -8.70 -13.29
CA THR A 261 7.27 -8.76 -14.74
C THR A 261 8.25 -7.70 -15.25
N THR A 262 8.71 -6.76 -14.42
CA THR A 262 9.50 -5.60 -14.90
C THR A 262 10.47 -5.00 -13.87
N VAL A 263 11.27 -5.81 -13.17
CA VAL A 263 12.40 -5.24 -12.40
C VAL A 263 13.45 -4.68 -13.37
N PRO A 264 13.83 -3.40 -13.27
CA PRO A 264 14.78 -2.80 -14.20
C PRO A 264 16.18 -3.40 -14.03
N LEU A 265 16.85 -3.64 -15.16
CA LEU A 265 18.29 -3.84 -15.21
C LEU A 265 18.97 -2.50 -15.53
N LEU A 266 19.51 -1.87 -14.51
CA LEU A 266 20.31 -0.66 -14.63
C LEU A 266 21.69 -1.00 -15.19
N SER A 267 22.24 -0.10 -16.00
CA SER A 267 23.57 -0.28 -16.58
C SER A 267 24.39 0.98 -16.43
N TYR A 268 25.69 0.78 -16.21
CA TYR A 268 26.62 1.86 -15.98
C TYR A 268 27.90 1.71 -16.80
N PRO A 269 28.47 2.82 -17.27
CA PRO A 269 29.80 2.85 -17.87
C PRO A 269 30.89 2.40 -16.90
N GLY A 270 32.00 1.88 -17.44
CA GLY A 270 33.08 1.35 -16.61
C GLY A 270 33.76 2.42 -15.76
N GLU A 271 33.92 3.62 -16.31
CA GLU A 271 34.47 4.80 -15.65
C GLU A 271 33.63 5.25 -14.45
N GLU A 272 32.30 5.14 -14.54
CA GLU A 272 31.41 5.45 -13.42
C GLU A 272 31.55 4.42 -12.31
N LEU A 273 31.62 3.13 -12.67
CA LEU A 273 31.79 2.05 -11.68
C LEU A 273 33.19 2.05 -11.04
N ALA A 274 34.22 2.45 -11.78
CA ALA A 274 35.60 2.43 -11.30
C ALA A 274 35.86 3.39 -10.12
N VAL A 275 35.11 4.49 -10.03
CA VAL A 275 35.26 5.49 -8.96
C VAL A 275 34.41 5.19 -7.72
N ILE A 276 33.55 4.17 -7.76
CA ILE A 276 32.71 3.80 -6.62
C ILE A 276 33.55 3.10 -5.55
N PRO A 277 33.58 3.60 -4.31
CA PRO A 277 34.20 2.90 -3.20
C PRO A 277 33.43 1.61 -2.92
N VAL A 278 34.13 0.48 -3.05
CA VAL A 278 33.57 -0.87 -2.81
C VAL A 278 34.21 -1.50 -1.59
N PRO A 279 33.48 -2.35 -0.83
CA PRO A 279 34.03 -2.96 0.39
C PRO A 279 35.11 -3.99 0.08
N ASN A 280 35.05 -4.68 -1.06
CA ASN A 280 36.00 -5.72 -1.43
C ASN A 280 36.65 -5.45 -2.80
N PRO A 281 37.58 -4.48 -2.91
CA PRO A 281 38.25 -4.20 -4.18
C PRO A 281 39.14 -5.38 -4.63
N ALA A 282 39.27 -5.57 -5.94
CA ALA A 282 40.22 -6.49 -6.55
C ALA A 282 40.94 -5.79 -7.71
N GLU A 283 42.21 -6.12 -7.94
CA GLU A 283 42.93 -5.68 -9.14
C GLU A 283 42.43 -6.49 -10.34
N LEU A 284 41.54 -5.89 -11.12
CA LEU A 284 41.00 -6.48 -12.35
C LEU A 284 41.56 -5.77 -13.57
N ALA A 285 41.84 -6.53 -14.63
CA ALA A 285 42.35 -5.99 -15.90
C ALA A 285 41.43 -4.94 -16.56
N ILE A 286 40.19 -4.88 -16.12
CA ILE A 286 39.14 -3.98 -16.64
C ILE A 286 39.08 -2.64 -15.89
N GLY A 287 39.96 -2.42 -14.91
CA GLY A 287 40.06 -1.14 -14.17
C GLY A 287 38.94 -0.86 -13.17
N ILE A 288 37.98 -1.76 -13.03
CA ILE A 288 36.86 -1.66 -12.07
C ILE A 288 37.16 -2.60 -10.90
N PRO A 289 37.26 -2.12 -9.66
CA PRO A 289 37.66 -2.98 -8.53
C PRO A 289 36.68 -4.12 -8.22
N SER A 290 35.37 -3.89 -8.42
CA SER A 290 34.33 -4.89 -8.21
C SER A 290 33.06 -4.48 -8.96
N VAL A 291 32.77 -5.11 -10.11
CA VAL A 291 31.60 -4.74 -10.93
C VAL A 291 30.30 -4.93 -10.15
N ALA A 292 30.14 -6.04 -9.44
CA ALA A 292 28.91 -6.34 -8.70
C ALA A 292 28.65 -5.32 -7.59
N GLU A 293 29.63 -5.03 -6.73
CA GLU A 293 29.44 -4.09 -5.62
C GLU A 293 29.30 -2.65 -6.12
N ALA A 294 30.09 -2.24 -7.11
CA ALA A 294 30.02 -0.90 -7.67
C ALA A 294 28.66 -0.65 -8.36
N ALA A 295 28.18 -1.60 -9.16
CA ALA A 295 26.89 -1.49 -9.84
C ALA A 295 25.72 -1.48 -8.84
N ALA A 296 25.76 -2.34 -7.82
CA ALA A 296 24.75 -2.36 -6.75
C ALA A 296 24.67 -0.99 -6.05
N LEU A 297 25.82 -0.45 -5.63
CA LEU A 297 25.91 0.85 -4.96
C LEU A 297 25.48 2.01 -5.87
N ARG A 298 25.92 2.04 -7.14
CA ARG A 298 25.49 3.08 -8.09
C ARG A 298 23.99 3.08 -8.29
N GLY A 299 23.41 1.91 -8.53
CA GLY A 299 21.96 1.78 -8.70
C GLY A 299 21.20 2.16 -7.43
N ALA A 300 21.68 1.75 -6.25
CA ALA A 300 21.07 2.18 -4.99
C ALA A 300 21.15 3.71 -4.81
N MET A 301 22.29 4.33 -5.12
CA MET A 301 22.45 5.78 -5.03
C MET A 301 21.51 6.51 -6.00
N GLU A 302 21.35 6.01 -7.23
CA GLU A 302 20.39 6.55 -8.21
C GLU A 302 18.96 6.50 -7.68
N LEU A 303 18.51 5.30 -7.27
CA LEU A 303 17.15 5.06 -6.83
C LEU A 303 16.83 5.69 -5.47
N SER A 304 17.85 6.03 -4.67
CA SER A 304 17.68 6.73 -3.40
C SER A 304 17.35 8.22 -3.56
N GLY A 305 17.59 8.82 -4.74
CA GLY A 305 17.38 10.26 -4.95
C GLY A 305 18.18 11.14 -3.99
N GLY A 306 19.39 10.73 -3.61
CA GLY A 306 20.22 11.41 -2.60
C GLY A 306 19.97 10.95 -1.16
N GLY A 307 19.17 9.90 -0.97
CA GLY A 307 18.97 9.21 0.30
C GLY A 307 20.19 8.41 0.77
N ARG A 308 20.02 7.74 1.90
CA ARG A 308 21.06 6.87 2.46
C ARG A 308 21.07 5.53 1.74
N VAL A 309 22.27 5.01 1.50
CA VAL A 309 22.49 3.68 0.94
C VAL A 309 23.50 2.93 1.78
N GLU A 310 23.40 1.61 1.82
CA GLU A 310 24.36 0.74 2.50
C GLU A 310 24.59 -0.56 1.71
N ILE A 311 25.70 -1.23 1.96
CA ILE A 311 25.89 -2.60 1.48
C ILE A 311 25.03 -3.54 2.32
N ALA A 312 24.07 -4.21 1.67
CA ALA A 312 23.22 -5.21 2.29
C ALA A 312 23.85 -6.61 2.27
N ALA A 313 24.57 -6.91 1.18
CA ALA A 313 25.34 -8.13 1.01
C ALA A 313 26.63 -7.81 0.24
N GLU A 314 27.77 -8.09 0.87
CA GLU A 314 29.06 -8.12 0.18
C GLU A 314 29.10 -9.19 -0.91
N LYS A 315 30.02 -9.03 -1.87
CA LYS A 315 30.10 -9.88 -3.05
C LYS A 315 30.12 -11.39 -2.73
N VAL A 316 29.28 -12.13 -3.46
CA VAL A 316 29.22 -13.58 -3.48
C VAL A 316 29.69 -14.05 -4.86
N LYS A 317 30.73 -14.89 -4.89
CA LYS A 317 31.27 -15.44 -6.13
C LYS A 317 30.61 -16.78 -6.43
N GLY A 318 30.07 -16.92 -7.63
CA GLY A 318 29.56 -18.15 -8.22
C GLY A 318 30.40 -18.62 -9.42
N ALA A 319 29.86 -19.55 -10.19
CA ALA A 319 30.51 -20.08 -11.39
C ALA A 319 30.49 -19.04 -12.53
N GLY A 320 31.56 -18.24 -12.64
CA GLY A 320 31.68 -17.21 -13.69
C GLY A 320 30.81 -15.97 -13.47
N VAL A 321 30.17 -15.86 -12.30
CA VAL A 321 29.34 -14.72 -11.89
C VAL A 321 29.72 -14.26 -10.49
N THR A 322 29.48 -13.00 -10.20
CA THR A 322 29.59 -12.41 -8.87
C THR A 322 28.38 -11.51 -8.67
N VAL A 323 27.71 -11.64 -7.53
CA VAL A 323 26.56 -10.80 -7.17
C VAL A 323 26.83 -10.08 -5.86
N ALA A 324 26.28 -8.90 -5.69
CA ALA A 324 26.30 -8.14 -4.44
C ALA A 324 24.98 -7.38 -4.30
N ALA A 325 24.57 -7.02 -3.08
CA ALA A 325 23.36 -6.24 -2.87
C ALA A 325 23.65 -4.97 -2.08
N ALA A 326 23.12 -3.85 -2.56
CA ALA A 326 23.05 -2.60 -1.81
C ALA A 326 21.59 -2.34 -1.43
N ARG A 327 21.36 -1.71 -0.28
CA ARG A 327 20.04 -1.34 0.22
C ARG A 327 19.86 0.16 0.11
N VAL A 328 18.72 0.56 -0.46
CA VAL A 328 18.19 1.92 -0.37
C VAL A 328 17.44 2.02 0.95
N LEU A 329 17.92 2.86 1.87
CA LEU A 329 17.26 3.06 3.15
C LEU A 329 16.08 4.03 3.00
N PRO A 330 14.97 3.80 3.72
CA PRO A 330 13.82 4.68 3.64
C PRO A 330 14.14 6.08 4.13
N ARG A 331 13.36 7.02 3.62
CA ARG A 331 13.34 8.41 4.07
C ARG A 331 11.95 8.69 4.63
N GLY A 332 11.84 9.68 5.50
CA GLY A 332 10.50 10.18 5.82
C GLY A 332 9.89 10.89 4.62
N ARG A 333 8.65 11.32 4.78
CA ARG A 333 7.81 11.79 3.69
C ARG A 333 7.19 13.12 4.07
N LEU A 334 7.21 14.09 3.16
CA LEU A 334 6.62 15.40 3.35
C LEU A 334 5.65 15.71 2.20
N ALA A 335 4.36 15.56 2.47
CA ALA A 335 3.31 16.03 1.59
C ALA A 335 3.02 17.51 1.88
N LEU A 336 3.24 18.38 0.90
CA LEU A 336 2.86 19.79 0.93
C LEU A 336 1.47 19.90 0.30
N VAL A 337 0.46 20.12 1.13
CA VAL A 337 -0.94 19.99 0.75
C VAL A 337 -1.63 21.36 0.79
N GLY A 338 -2.07 21.82 -0.38
CA GLY A 338 -2.97 22.95 -0.51
C GLY A 338 -4.42 22.52 -0.32
N LEU A 339 -5.11 23.14 0.64
CA LEU A 339 -6.51 22.86 0.93
C LEU A 339 -7.48 23.56 -0.01
N GLY A 340 -7.00 24.45 -0.87
CA GLY A 340 -7.85 25.25 -1.73
C GLY A 340 -8.53 26.41 -0.98
N PRO A 341 -9.61 26.99 -1.51
CA PRO A 341 -10.24 28.20 -0.97
C PRO A 341 -10.97 27.99 0.36
N GLY A 342 -11.22 26.74 0.75
CA GLY A 342 -11.72 26.35 2.07
C GLY A 342 -12.90 25.39 2.04
N ASP A 343 -13.65 25.33 0.94
CA ASP A 343 -14.78 24.41 0.82
C ASP A 343 -14.29 22.98 0.53
N ALA A 344 -14.93 21.98 1.14
CA ALA A 344 -14.46 20.60 1.09
C ALA A 344 -14.54 19.99 -0.32
N ASP A 345 -15.49 20.44 -1.14
CA ASP A 345 -15.68 20.04 -2.54
C ASP A 345 -14.64 20.64 -3.50
N GLU A 346 -13.92 21.68 -3.09
CA GLU A 346 -12.80 22.25 -3.83
C GLU A 346 -11.46 21.55 -3.55
N ARG A 347 -11.45 20.58 -2.62
CA ARG A 347 -10.26 19.80 -2.26
C ARG A 347 -10.05 18.64 -3.23
N THR A 348 -8.83 18.46 -3.71
CA THR A 348 -8.53 17.38 -4.64
C THR A 348 -8.51 16.01 -3.94
N PRO A 349 -8.94 14.92 -4.62
CA PRO A 349 -8.83 13.56 -4.07
C PRO A 349 -7.40 13.17 -3.66
N ARG A 350 -6.40 13.70 -4.38
CA ARG A 350 -4.99 13.51 -4.04
C ARG A 350 -4.64 14.13 -2.68
N ALA A 351 -5.16 15.30 -2.36
CA ALA A 351 -4.92 15.94 -1.05
C ALA A 351 -5.50 15.10 0.09
N GLU A 352 -6.70 14.52 -0.11
CA GLU A 352 -7.31 13.64 0.89
C GLU A 352 -6.51 12.36 1.10
N ALA A 353 -6.04 11.73 0.01
CA ALA A 353 -5.19 10.55 0.11
C ALA A 353 -3.90 10.84 0.87
N GLU A 354 -3.25 11.99 0.61
CA GLU A 354 -2.04 12.40 1.32
C GLU A 354 -2.28 12.67 2.81
N LEU A 355 -3.45 13.18 3.18
CA LEU A 355 -3.84 13.39 4.58
C LEU A 355 -4.08 12.07 5.32
N ARG A 356 -4.70 11.09 4.66
CA ARG A 356 -4.93 9.75 5.23
C ARG A 356 -3.63 8.99 5.46
N ARG A 357 -2.66 9.14 4.54
CA ARG A 357 -1.32 8.51 4.63
C ARG A 357 -0.41 9.11 5.70
N ALA A 358 -0.74 10.30 6.23
CA ALA A 358 0.10 10.99 7.19
C ALA A 358 -0.10 10.46 8.62
N SER A 359 1.01 10.14 9.29
CA SER A 359 1.01 9.94 10.75
C SER A 359 1.07 11.27 11.50
N VAL A 360 1.57 12.33 10.87
CA VAL A 360 1.65 13.68 11.45
C VAL A 360 1.08 14.72 10.50
N VAL A 361 0.16 15.55 11.00
CA VAL A 361 -0.36 16.72 10.27
C VAL A 361 0.18 17.99 10.92
N VAL A 362 0.78 18.85 10.09
CA VAL A 362 1.30 20.16 10.49
C VAL A 362 0.46 21.23 9.82
N GLY A 363 0.03 22.25 10.56
CA GLY A 363 -0.70 23.38 9.98
C GLY A 363 -1.35 24.27 11.04
N SER A 364 -1.94 25.39 10.59
CA SER A 364 -2.70 26.27 11.49
C SER A 364 -3.94 25.56 12.05
N ALA A 365 -4.43 26.02 13.20
CA ALA A 365 -5.63 25.45 13.83
C ALA A 365 -6.85 25.46 12.89
N GLU A 366 -6.96 26.50 12.05
CA GLU A 366 -8.03 26.64 11.05
C GLU A 366 -7.90 25.59 9.93
N CYS A 367 -6.71 25.46 9.32
CA CYS A 367 -6.47 24.46 8.27
C CYS A 367 -6.68 23.04 8.80
N VAL A 368 -6.20 22.74 10.01
CA VAL A 368 -6.41 21.45 10.65
C VAL A 368 -7.90 21.19 10.92
N ALA A 369 -8.67 22.20 11.33
CA ALA A 369 -10.11 22.03 11.57
C ALA A 369 -10.84 21.61 10.29
N GLN A 370 -10.46 22.14 9.12
CA GLN A 370 -11.07 21.79 7.83
C GLN A 370 -10.84 20.32 7.45
N VAL A 371 -9.69 19.74 7.81
CA VAL A 371 -9.33 18.36 7.43
C VAL A 371 -9.51 17.33 8.55
N ARG A 372 -9.97 17.75 9.74
CA ARG A 372 -10.09 16.87 10.91
C ARG A 372 -10.88 15.58 10.65
N HIS A 373 -11.92 15.65 9.84
CA HIS A 373 -12.77 14.51 9.49
C HIS A 373 -12.07 13.48 8.58
N LEU A 374 -10.93 13.83 7.98
CA LEU A 374 -10.11 12.93 7.17
C LEU A 374 -9.01 12.23 7.96
N LEU A 375 -8.69 12.73 9.16
CA LEU A 375 -7.55 12.25 9.93
C LEU A 375 -7.90 10.92 10.60
N ARG A 376 -7.00 9.95 10.48
CA ARG A 376 -7.17 8.63 11.08
C ARG A 376 -6.94 8.70 12.60
N PRO A 377 -7.52 7.76 13.38
CA PRO A 377 -7.08 7.52 14.75
C PRO A 377 -5.56 7.34 14.79
N GLY A 378 -4.91 7.96 15.78
CA GLY A 378 -3.45 7.97 15.91
C GLY A 378 -2.72 9.06 15.12
N THR A 379 -3.39 9.82 14.23
CA THR A 379 -2.77 10.98 13.57
C THR A 379 -2.41 12.05 14.61
N ARG A 380 -1.14 12.44 14.64
CA ARG A 380 -0.64 13.46 15.55
C ARG A 380 -0.71 14.83 14.88
N VAL A 381 -1.33 15.81 15.53
CA VAL A 381 -1.39 17.19 15.03
C VAL A 381 -0.34 18.03 15.74
N VAL A 382 0.45 18.78 14.98
CA VAL A 382 1.45 19.73 15.49
C VAL A 382 1.34 21.08 14.79
N ALA A 383 1.79 22.14 15.46
CA ALA A 383 1.70 23.50 14.90
C ALA A 383 2.81 23.80 13.87
N ASP A 384 4.00 23.22 14.05
CA ASP A 384 5.17 23.51 13.23
C ASP A 384 6.13 22.29 13.11
N GLY A 385 7.27 22.50 12.44
CA GLY A 385 8.34 21.51 12.36
C GLY A 385 8.17 20.43 11.29
N ALA A 386 7.33 20.65 10.28
CA ALA A 386 7.03 19.68 9.23
C ALA A 386 8.28 19.08 8.57
N VAL A 387 9.23 19.93 8.16
CA VAL A 387 10.47 19.51 7.51
C VAL A 387 11.29 18.61 8.43
N ARG A 388 11.55 19.05 9.67
CA ARG A 388 12.34 18.28 10.65
C ARG A 388 11.72 16.91 10.92
N LEU A 389 10.40 16.86 11.11
CA LEU A 389 9.70 15.59 11.37
C LEU A 389 9.81 14.62 10.19
N ALA A 390 9.73 15.12 8.96
CA ALA A 390 9.91 14.30 7.77
C ALA A 390 11.37 13.86 7.61
N GLU A 391 12.36 14.71 7.91
CA GLU A 391 13.77 14.33 7.90
C GLU A 391 14.13 13.31 8.99
N ASP A 392 13.40 13.33 10.11
CA ASP A 392 13.49 12.34 11.20
C ASP A 392 12.78 11.00 10.85
N GLY A 393 12.21 10.87 9.63
CA GLY A 393 11.63 9.62 9.14
C GLY A 393 10.10 9.52 9.21
N ALA A 394 9.39 10.56 9.63
CA ALA A 394 7.92 10.51 9.75
C ALA A 394 7.19 10.69 8.40
N ALA A 395 5.95 10.20 8.33
CA ALA A 395 5.01 10.55 7.25
C ALA A 395 4.24 11.82 7.63
N VAL A 396 4.61 12.95 7.03
CA VAL A 396 4.09 14.27 7.36
C VAL A 396 3.23 14.82 6.23
N ALA A 397 2.05 15.35 6.57
CA ALA A 397 1.29 16.26 5.71
C ALA A 397 1.34 17.68 6.30
N PHE A 398 1.97 18.61 5.58
CA PHE A 398 1.94 20.02 5.89
C PHE A 398 0.80 20.67 5.10
N VAL A 399 -0.21 21.16 5.81
CA VAL A 399 -1.42 21.77 5.23
C VAL A 399 -1.40 23.28 5.34
N GLU A 400 -1.74 23.94 4.23
CA GLU A 400 -2.07 25.37 4.20
C GLU A 400 -3.22 25.63 3.23
N ALA A 401 -3.91 26.75 3.38
CA ALA A 401 -4.97 27.18 2.47
C ALA A 401 -4.42 27.52 1.07
N GLY A 402 -5.31 27.62 0.09
CA GLY A 402 -4.97 27.96 -1.29
C GLY A 402 -4.06 26.92 -1.93
N ALA A 403 -2.95 27.38 -2.53
CA ALA A 403 -1.99 26.52 -3.23
C ALA A 403 -1.23 25.54 -2.31
N GLY A 404 -1.21 25.79 -1.00
CA GLY A 404 -0.48 25.01 -0.01
C GLY A 404 0.90 25.58 0.32
N PRO A 405 1.65 24.89 1.19
CA PRO A 405 2.88 25.43 1.76
C PRO A 405 4.05 25.46 0.79
N GLU A 406 4.88 26.49 0.96
CA GLU A 406 6.20 26.60 0.35
C GLU A 406 7.29 26.29 1.38
N VAL A 407 8.26 25.49 0.96
CA VAL A 407 9.42 25.10 1.77
C VAL A 407 10.67 25.36 0.94
N ALA A 408 11.66 25.99 1.56
CA ALA A 408 12.90 26.37 0.91
C ALA A 408 14.02 25.35 1.19
N GLY A 409 14.91 25.17 0.21
CA GLY A 409 16.12 24.37 0.35
C GLY A 409 15.95 22.88 0.08
N PRO A 410 17.05 22.12 0.07
CA PRO A 410 17.02 20.68 -0.09
C PRO A 410 16.43 20.04 1.16
N ILE A 411 15.46 19.14 0.98
CA ILE A 411 14.80 18.43 2.07
C ILE A 411 15.24 16.97 2.05
N ARG A 412 15.70 16.45 3.18
CA ARG A 412 16.17 15.06 3.31
C ARG A 412 15.03 14.07 3.55
N ALA A 413 13.91 14.29 2.87
CA ALA A 413 12.71 13.47 2.87
C ALA A 413 12.15 13.35 1.44
N ASP A 414 11.24 12.41 1.21
CA ASP A 414 10.51 12.32 -0.05
C ASP A 414 9.40 13.36 -0.07
N VAL A 415 9.54 14.36 -0.94
CA VAL A 415 8.64 15.52 -0.99
C VAL A 415 7.59 15.31 -2.07
N ILE A 416 6.33 15.47 -1.69
CA ILE A 416 5.18 15.40 -2.59
C ILE A 416 4.45 16.72 -2.53
N ARG A 417 4.20 17.34 -3.68
CA ARG A 417 3.43 18.57 -3.76
C ARG A 417 2.04 18.27 -4.30
N VAL A 418 1.03 18.66 -3.53
CA VAL A 418 -0.37 18.63 -3.93
C VAL A 418 -0.90 20.05 -3.90
N THR A 419 -0.86 20.71 -5.06
CA THR A 419 -1.30 22.10 -5.17
C THR A 419 -2.81 22.18 -5.07
N GLY A 420 -3.31 23.01 -4.16
CA GLY A 420 -4.74 23.29 -4.02
C GLY A 420 -5.24 24.29 -5.07
N VAL A 421 -6.56 24.32 -5.26
CA VAL A 421 -7.19 25.28 -6.18
C VAL A 421 -7.05 26.69 -5.62
N THR A 422 -6.57 27.63 -6.43
CA THR A 422 -6.56 29.05 -6.08
C THR A 422 -7.76 29.73 -6.73
N ARG A 423 -8.51 30.55 -5.97
CA ARG A 423 -9.48 31.47 -6.60
C ARG A 423 -8.68 32.45 -7.47
N GLN A 424 -8.76 32.30 -8.78
CA GLN A 424 -8.48 33.41 -9.68
C GLN A 424 -9.69 34.35 -9.58
N LEU A 425 -9.47 35.51 -8.95
CA LEU A 425 -10.42 36.62 -8.96
C LEU A 425 -10.42 37.33 -10.32
#